data_AF-A0A7D9LYR9-F1
#
_entry.id   AF-A0A7D9LYR9-F1
#
_cell.length_a   1.000
_cell.length_b   1.000
_cell.length_c   1.000
_cell.angle_alpha   90.00
_cell.angle_beta   90.00
_cell.angle_gamma   90.00
#
_symmetry.space_group_name_H-M   'P 1'
#
loop_
_entity.id
_entity.type
_entity.pdbx_description
1 polymer ?
#
loop_
_entity_poly.entity_id
_entity_poly.type
_entity_poly.pdbx_seq_one_letter_code
_entity_poly.pdbx_strand_id
1 'polypeptide(L)'
;MATDRGPPSQSTAYLASGGNFSTAPRPFIGGYDVEFVSAIPPDYICPICQLVCRDPVQTTECGHRFCESCLEPILRKNGSFCPLDRRALTREK
;
A
#
# COMPACT_ATOMS: atom_id res chain seq x y z
N MET A 1 29.19 0.64 13.50
CA MET A 1 27.78 0.23 13.59
C MET A 1 27.02 1.06 12.58
N ALA A 2 26.71 0.48 11.41
CA ALA A 2 26.15 1.24 10.28
C ALA A 2 24.69 1.61 10.56
N THR A 3 24.40 2.90 10.65
CA THR A 3 23.03 3.41 10.58
C THR A 3 22.89 4.17 9.27
N ASP A 4 22.90 3.42 8.16
CA ASP A 4 22.45 3.95 6.88
C ASP A 4 20.92 3.86 6.85
N ARG A 5 20.27 4.89 7.38
CA ARG A 5 18.87 5.18 7.05
C ARG A 5 18.91 6.32 6.04
N GLY A 6 18.97 5.95 4.76
CA GLY A 6 18.79 6.88 3.66
C GLY A 6 17.48 7.67 3.79
N PRO A 7 17.41 8.87 3.18
CA PRO A 7 16.23 9.73 3.28
C PRO A 7 15.00 9.04 2.67
N PRO A 8 13.78 9.34 3.15
CA PRO A 8 12.58 8.96 2.41
C PRO A 8 12.71 9.56 1.02
N SER A 9 12.52 8.72 0.00
CA SER A 9 12.51 9.11 -1.41
C SER A 9 11.40 10.14 -1.62
N GLN A 10 11.74 11.41 -1.38
CA GLN A 10 10.96 12.56 -1.77
C GLN A 10 10.74 12.41 -3.28
N SER A 11 9.48 12.30 -3.68
CA SER A 11 9.06 12.34 -5.07
C SER A 11 9.29 13.76 -5.60
N THR A 12 10.54 14.08 -5.93
CA THR A 12 10.93 15.30 -6.62
C THR A 12 10.69 15.12 -8.12
N ALA A 13 9.47 15.40 -8.57
CA ALA A 13 9.23 15.71 -9.97
C ALA A 13 9.09 17.24 -10.12
N TYR A 14 10.24 17.92 -10.15
CA TYR A 14 10.31 19.30 -10.64
C TYR A 14 10.04 19.31 -12.14
N LEU A 15 9.12 20.18 -12.56
CA LEU A 15 8.58 20.30 -13.91
C LEU A 15 9.67 20.69 -14.93
N ALA A 16 9.79 19.92 -16.00
CA ALA A 16 10.43 20.37 -17.24
C ALA A 16 9.66 19.84 -18.47
N SER A 17 8.96 20.78 -19.11
CA SER A 17 8.71 20.90 -20.56
C SER A 17 8.04 19.76 -21.33
N GLY A 18 6.78 20.02 -21.73
CA GLY A 18 6.31 19.87 -23.11
C GLY A 18 6.11 18.46 -23.67
N GLY A 19 4.86 17.96 -23.62
CA GLY A 19 4.43 16.85 -24.46
C GLY A 19 3.22 16.10 -23.93
N ASN A 20 2.01 16.46 -24.40
CA ASN A 20 0.75 15.69 -24.32
C ASN A 20 0.69 14.58 -23.24
N PHE A 21 0.55 14.97 -21.98
CA PHE A 21 0.42 14.02 -20.87
C PHE A 21 -1.05 13.84 -20.53
N SER A 22 -1.57 12.64 -20.77
CA SER A 22 -2.86 12.16 -20.27
C SER A 22 -3.02 12.61 -18.81
N THR A 23 -3.98 13.50 -18.54
CA THR A 23 -4.28 14.11 -17.23
C THR A 23 -4.82 13.12 -16.19
N ALA A 24 -4.60 11.82 -16.37
CA ALA A 24 -4.93 10.85 -15.34
C ALA A 24 -3.93 11.04 -14.18
N PRO A 25 -4.40 11.45 -12.98
CA PRO A 25 -3.54 11.41 -11.81
C PRO A 25 -2.99 9.98 -11.69
N ARG A 26 -1.69 9.84 -11.45
CA ARG A 26 -1.10 8.54 -11.14
C ARG A 26 -1.92 7.93 -10.01
N PRO A 27 -2.41 6.68 -10.13
CA PRO A 27 -3.16 6.07 -9.05
C PRO A 27 -2.27 6.08 -7.81
N PHE A 28 -2.77 6.62 -6.70
CA PHE A 28 -2.07 6.61 -5.44
C PHE A 28 -1.87 5.14 -5.02
N ILE A 29 -0.63 4.67 -5.02
CA ILE A 29 -0.28 3.29 -4.66
C ILE A 29 0.17 3.28 -3.19
N GLY A 30 -0.44 2.41 -2.38
CA GLY A 30 -0.09 2.24 -0.97
C GLY A 30 -1.03 2.95 -0.01
N GLY A 31 -0.59 3.10 1.23
CA GLY A 31 -1.36 3.72 2.32
C GLY A 31 -1.35 5.25 2.34
N TYR A 32 -1.70 5.81 3.48
CA TYR A 32 -1.55 7.24 3.76
C TYR A 32 -0.12 7.53 4.26
N ASP A 33 0.63 8.28 3.47
CA ASP A 33 1.97 8.80 3.82
C ASP A 33 1.84 10.26 4.27
N VAL A 34 1.31 10.45 5.48
CA VAL A 34 1.08 11.74 6.11
C VAL A 34 1.33 11.63 7.60
N GLU A 35 1.57 12.75 8.27
CA GLU A 35 1.62 12.82 9.72
C GLU A 35 0.20 12.80 10.31
N PHE A 36 -0.01 11.96 11.31
CA PHE A 36 -1.29 11.87 12.03
C PHE A 36 -1.23 12.66 13.34
N VAL A 37 -2.33 13.31 13.67
CA VAL A 37 -2.47 14.11 14.92
C VAL A 37 -2.34 13.23 16.17
N SER A 38 -2.73 11.96 16.07
CA SER A 38 -2.71 10.98 17.16
C SER A 38 -2.00 9.71 16.75
N ALA A 39 -1.56 8.93 17.75
CA ALA A 39 -1.01 7.60 17.52
C ALA A 39 -2.00 6.71 16.76
N ILE A 40 -1.48 5.98 15.78
CA ILE A 40 -2.28 5.06 14.96
C ILE A 40 -2.26 3.67 15.59
N PRO A 41 -3.43 3.03 15.80
CA PRO A 41 -3.45 1.66 16.27
C PRO A 41 -2.86 0.71 15.21
N PRO A 42 -2.12 -0.34 15.61
CA PRO A 42 -1.41 -1.22 14.69
C PRO A 42 -2.34 -1.93 13.69
N ASP A 43 -3.61 -2.17 14.06
CA ASP A 43 -4.60 -2.84 13.21
C ASP A 43 -5.00 -2.04 11.96
N TYR A 44 -4.64 -0.76 11.91
CA TYR A 44 -4.86 0.12 10.74
C TYR A 44 -3.65 0.20 9.82
N ILE A 45 -2.54 -0.46 10.15
CA ILE A 45 -1.32 -0.43 9.35
C ILE A 45 -1.35 -1.57 8.33
N CYS A 46 -1.14 -1.21 7.06
CA CYS A 46 -0.99 -2.20 6.00
C CYS A 46 0.36 -2.90 6.16
N PRO A 47 0.39 -4.23 6.32
CA PRO A 47 1.64 -4.96 6.54
C PRO A 47 2.50 -5.09 5.27
N ILE A 48 1.96 -4.74 4.08
CA ILE A 48 2.72 -4.70 2.82
C ILE A 48 3.50 -3.39 2.69
N CYS A 49 2.83 -2.24 2.81
CA CYS A 49 3.47 -0.94 2.61
C CYS A 49 3.88 -0.23 3.91
N GLN A 50 3.56 -0.80 5.07
CA GLN A 50 3.88 -0.27 6.41
C GLN A 50 3.36 1.16 6.65
N LEU A 51 2.26 1.52 5.99
CA LEU A 51 1.55 2.79 6.13
C LEU A 51 0.10 2.53 6.58
N VAL A 52 -0.58 3.56 7.05
CA VAL A 52 -2.02 3.46 7.38
C VAL A 52 -2.78 3.03 6.13
N CYS A 53 -3.59 1.98 6.24
CA CYS A 53 -4.34 1.40 5.14
C CYS A 53 -5.19 2.46 4.42
N ARG A 54 -5.02 2.55 3.10
CA ARG A 54 -5.92 3.28 2.20
C ARG A 54 -6.79 2.25 1.50
N ASP A 55 -8.10 2.49 1.49
CA ASP A 55 -9.10 1.57 0.93
C ASP A 55 -8.86 0.13 1.44
N PRO A 56 -8.97 -0.11 2.77
CA PRO A 56 -8.61 -1.37 3.37
C PRO A 56 -9.49 -2.52 2.84
N VAL A 57 -8.84 -3.59 2.38
CA VAL A 57 -9.45 -4.88 2.07
C VAL A 57 -9.10 -5.86 3.17
N GLN A 58 -10.11 -6.46 3.79
CA GLN A 58 -9.94 -7.51 4.79
C GLN A 58 -10.05 -8.87 4.12
N THR A 59 -9.07 -9.74 4.37
CA THR A 59 -9.13 -11.12 3.89
C THR A 59 -10.13 -11.92 4.74
N THR A 60 -10.91 -12.76 4.08
CA THR A 60 -12.01 -13.52 4.67
C THR A 60 -11.50 -14.69 5.52
N GLU A 61 -10.51 -15.43 5.02
CA GLU A 61 -9.98 -16.63 5.65
C GLU A 61 -9.10 -16.36 6.88
N CYS A 62 -8.50 -15.16 6.96
CA CYS A 62 -7.57 -14.80 8.06
C CYS A 62 -7.83 -13.45 8.73
N GLY A 63 -8.67 -12.58 8.16
CA GLY A 63 -9.00 -11.28 8.76
C GLY A 63 -7.90 -10.22 8.65
N HIS A 64 -6.80 -10.48 7.94
CA HIS A 64 -5.71 -9.51 7.76
C HIS A 64 -6.14 -8.39 6.81
N ARG A 65 -5.73 -7.15 7.11
CA ARG A 65 -6.10 -5.95 6.35
C ARG A 65 -4.93 -5.41 5.54
N PHE A 66 -5.20 -4.99 4.32
CA PHE A 66 -4.22 -4.44 3.39
C PHE A 66 -4.84 -3.28 2.59
N CYS A 67 -4.03 -2.37 2.04
CA CYS A 67 -4.55 -1.45 1.03
C CYS A 67 -5.03 -2.22 -0.20
N GLU A 68 -6.14 -1.81 -0.82
CA GLU A 68 -6.63 -2.39 -2.08
C GLU A 68 -5.51 -2.44 -3.13
N SER A 69 -4.80 -1.32 -3.34
CA SER A 69 -3.69 -1.24 -4.29
C SER A 69 -2.52 -2.17 -3.98
N CYS A 70 -2.33 -2.55 -2.70
CA CYS A 70 -1.25 -3.43 -2.28
C CYS A 70 -1.63 -4.91 -2.45
N LEU A 71 -2.88 -5.27 -2.21
CA LEU A 71 -3.35 -6.65 -2.30
C LEU A 71 -3.73 -7.05 -3.74
N GLU A 72 -4.20 -6.10 -4.54
CA GLU A 72 -4.64 -6.32 -5.92
C GLU A 72 -3.62 -7.07 -6.81
N PRO A 73 -2.32 -6.73 -6.83
CA PRO A 73 -1.33 -7.47 -7.62
C PRO A 73 -1.13 -8.93 -7.17
N ILE A 74 -1.44 -9.23 -5.92
CA ILE A 74 -1.33 -10.57 -5.35
C ILE A 74 -2.54 -11.40 -5.75
N LEU A 75 -3.74 -10.81 -5.67
CA LEU A 75 -4.99 -11.45 -6.06
C LEU A 75 -5.07 -11.80 -7.54
N ARG A 76 -4.38 -11.04 -8.40
CA ARG A 76 -4.28 -11.32 -9.85
C ARG A 76 -3.48 -12.59 -10.18
N LYS A 77 -2.71 -13.12 -9.23
CA LYS A 77 -1.93 -14.36 -9.42
C LYS A 77 -2.83 -15.57 -9.12
N ASN A 78 -2.73 -16.61 -9.94
CA ASN A 78 -3.40 -17.89 -9.68
C ASN A 78 -2.87 -18.50 -8.37
N GLY A 79 -3.78 -19.01 -7.52
CA GLY A 79 -3.41 -19.57 -6.22
C GLY A 79 -2.83 -18.52 -5.28
N SER A 80 -3.52 -17.38 -5.13
CA SER A 80 -3.07 -16.29 -4.28
C SER A 80 -3.26 -16.62 -2.79
N PHE A 81 -2.24 -16.27 -2.00
CA PHE A 81 -2.18 -16.53 -0.56
C PHE A 81 -1.92 -15.23 0.20
N CYS A 82 -2.42 -15.16 1.43
CA CYS A 82 -2.20 -14.05 2.33
C CYS A 82 -0.69 -13.87 2.60
N PRO A 83 -0.16 -12.66 2.46
CA PRO A 83 1.25 -12.38 2.72
C PRO A 83 1.73 -12.65 4.16
N LEU A 84 0.83 -12.63 5.16
CA LEU A 84 1.22 -12.80 6.57
C LEU A 84 1.24 -14.27 7.00
N ASP A 85 0.19 -15.01 6.64
CA ASP A 85 -0.06 -16.35 7.19
C ASP A 85 -0.34 -17.42 6.13
N ARG A 86 -0.21 -17.06 4.84
CA ARG A 86 -0.34 -17.96 3.69
C ARG A 86 -1.68 -18.67 3.57
N ARG A 87 -2.74 -18.20 4.24
CA ARG A 87 -4.11 -18.70 3.97
C ARG A 87 -4.56 -18.28 2.58
N ALA A 88 -5.44 -19.06 1.96
CA ALA A 88 -5.98 -18.74 0.64
C ALA A 88 -6.66 -17.36 0.68
N LEU A 89 -6.52 -16.58 -0.39
CA LEU A 89 -7.22 -15.31 -0.54
C LEU A 89 -8.51 -15.52 -1.32
N THR A 90 -9.65 -15.21 -0.71
CA THR A 90 -10.93 -15.00 -1.40
C THR A 90 -11.31 -13.52 -1.26
N ARG A 91 -11.81 -12.91 -2.35
CA ARG A 91 -12.26 -11.51 -2.35
C ARG A 91 -13.70 -11.48 -1.86
N GLU A 92 -13.94 -10.98 -0.65
CA GLU A 92 -15.23 -10.39 -0.30
C GLU A 92 -15.03 -8.87 -0.21
N LYS A 93 -15.92 -8.14 -0.88
CA LYS A 93 -15.85 -6.68 -1.02
C LYS A 93 -16.89 -6.04 -0.11
#